data_AF-A0A183HVW6-F1
#
_entry.id   AF-A0A183HVW6-F1
#
_cell.length_a   1.000
_cell.length_b   1.000
_cell.length_c   1.000
_cell.angle_alpha   90.00
_cell.angle_beta   90.00
_cell.angle_gamma   90.00
#
_symmetry.space_group_name_H-M   'P 1'
#
loop_
_entity.id
_entity.type
_entity.pdbx_description
1 polymer ?
#
loop_
_entity_poly.entity_id
_entity_poly.type
_entity_poly.pdbx_seq_one_letter_code
_entity_poly.pdbx_strand_id
1 'polypeptide(L)'
;MYINKKISKFNYNYDWKLEEAQKNVLRTHTTAVSAHQLYKLAKEGFKPAKMFSIDRVFRNETLDATHLAEFHQVEGVVAERNLTLAHVMGLFTTFFQKCGKLRFEDFF
;
A
#
# COMPACT_ATOMS: atom_id res chain seq x y z
N MET A 1 -7.21 9.19 -20.95
CA MET A 1 -6.30 8.33 -20.17
C MET A 1 -6.24 6.99 -20.87
N TYR A 2 -5.23 6.75 -21.72
CA TYR A 2 -5.11 5.53 -22.50
C TYR A 2 -4.69 4.38 -21.58
N ILE A 3 -5.64 3.53 -21.20
CA ILE A 3 -5.31 2.25 -20.58
C ILE A 3 -4.80 1.36 -21.71
N ASN A 4 -3.48 1.31 -21.87
CA ASN A 4 -2.83 0.40 -22.79
C ASN A 4 -3.25 -1.04 -22.46
N LYS A 5 -3.89 -1.73 -23.40
CA LYS A 5 -4.24 -3.17 -23.39
C LYS A 5 -3.03 -4.13 -23.25
N LYS A 6 -1.85 -3.62 -22.86
CA LYS A 6 -0.54 -4.31 -22.88
C LYS A 6 0.17 -4.30 -21.51
N ILE A 7 -0.56 -4.43 -20.42
CA ILE A 7 -0.01 -4.84 -19.11
C ILE A 7 -0.88 -6.04 -18.71
N SER A 8 -0.45 -7.30 -18.63
CA SER A 8 0.87 -7.91 -18.45
C SER A 8 0.86 -9.32 -19.06
N LYS A 9 2.02 -9.98 -19.06
CA LYS A 9 2.32 -11.29 -19.69
C LYS A 9 1.66 -12.52 -19.00
N PHE A 10 0.82 -12.33 -17.98
CA PHE A 10 0.03 -13.37 -17.31
C PHE A 10 -1.26 -12.72 -16.77
N ASN A 11 -2.31 -12.69 -17.61
CA ASN A 11 -3.55 -12.00 -17.29
C ASN A 11 -4.35 -12.82 -16.26
N TYR A 12 -5.10 -12.15 -15.37
CA TYR A 12 -6.03 -12.80 -14.42
C TYR A 12 -7.22 -13.51 -15.11
N ASN A 13 -7.17 -13.66 -16.43
CA ASN A 13 -8.14 -14.32 -17.30
C ASN A 13 -9.60 -13.86 -17.10
N TYR A 14 -9.80 -12.55 -16.92
CA TYR A 14 -11.13 -11.94 -16.90
C TYR A 14 -11.16 -10.67 -17.76
N ASP A 15 -12.37 -10.33 -18.22
CA ASP A 15 -12.62 -9.09 -18.95
C ASP A 15 -12.66 -7.93 -17.95
N TRP A 16 -11.61 -7.11 -17.97
CA TRP A 16 -11.56 -5.90 -17.16
C TRP A 16 -12.64 -4.89 -17.61
N LYS A 17 -13.49 -4.47 -16.68
CA LYS A 17 -14.60 -3.53 -16.92
C LYS A 17 -14.27 -2.14 -16.37
N LEU A 18 -14.26 -1.13 -17.24
CA LEU A 18 -14.01 0.27 -16.84
C LEU A 18 -15.06 0.78 -15.85
N GLU A 19 -16.32 0.43 -16.07
CA GLU A 19 -17.46 0.80 -15.24
C GLU A 19 -17.27 0.34 -13.78
N GLU A 20 -16.64 -0.82 -13.58
CA GLU A 20 -16.32 -1.32 -12.24
C GLU A 20 -15.28 -0.44 -11.54
N ALA A 21 -14.22 -0.07 -12.26
CA ALA A 21 -13.13 0.75 -11.73
C ALA A 21 -13.52 2.21 -11.46
N GLN A 22 -14.64 2.68 -12.03
CA GLN A 22 -15.15 4.04 -11.84
C GLN A 22 -16.11 4.17 -10.65
N LYS A 23 -16.46 3.06 -9.98
CA LYS A 23 -17.28 3.11 -8.77
C LYS A 23 -16.52 3.77 -7.63
N ASN A 24 -17.12 4.82 -7.07
CA ASN A 24 -16.58 5.46 -5.88
C ASN A 24 -16.81 4.59 -4.64
N VAL A 25 -15.81 4.51 -3.79
CA VAL A 25 -15.87 3.84 -2.49
C VAL A 25 -15.23 4.74 -1.43
N LEU A 26 -15.63 4.54 -0.17
CA LEU A 26 -14.81 5.02 0.93
C LEU A 26 -13.49 4.24 0.94
N ARG A 27 -12.38 4.94 1.19
CA ARG A 27 -11.06 4.31 1.14
C ARG A 27 -10.97 3.18 2.17
N THR A 28 -10.58 1.99 1.70
CA THR A 28 -10.47 0.79 2.54
C THR A 28 -9.10 0.64 3.17
N HIS A 29 -8.08 1.22 2.55
CA HIS A 29 -6.68 1.19 3.00
C HIS A 29 -5.95 2.48 2.60
N THR A 30 -4.84 2.79 3.28
CA THR A 30 -3.95 3.88 2.88
C THR A 30 -3.16 3.60 1.60
N THR A 31 -3.12 2.35 1.17
CA THR A 31 -2.36 1.90 -0.01
C THR A 31 -2.82 2.55 -1.31
N ALA A 32 -4.08 2.95 -1.41
CA ALA A 32 -4.57 3.75 -2.54
C ALA A 32 -3.85 5.11 -2.65
N VAL A 33 -3.49 5.73 -1.52
CA VAL A 33 -2.72 6.98 -1.49
C VAL A 33 -1.27 6.71 -1.90
N SER A 34 -0.66 5.63 -1.41
CA SER A 34 0.67 5.21 -1.84
C SER A 34 0.74 4.96 -3.34
N ALA A 35 -0.24 4.25 -3.92
CA ALA A 35 -0.32 4.02 -5.35
C ALA A 35 -0.41 5.34 -6.13
N HIS A 36 -1.20 6.30 -5.65
CA HIS A 36 -1.31 7.63 -6.24
C HIS A 36 0.01 8.42 -6.18
N GLN A 37 0.71 8.39 -5.04
CA GLN A 37 2.00 9.07 -4.89
C GLN A 37 3.09 8.44 -5.75
N LEU A 38 3.15 7.11 -5.81
CA LEU A 38 4.08 6.38 -6.69
C LEU A 38 3.80 6.68 -8.16
N TYR A 39 2.53 6.80 -8.56
CA TYR A 39 2.16 7.19 -9.91
C TYR A 39 2.64 8.61 -10.26
N LYS A 40 2.49 9.57 -9.33
CA LYS A 40 3.03 10.93 -9.51
C LYS A 40 4.55 10.92 -9.64
N LEU A 41 5.24 10.21 -8.76
CA LEU A 41 6.69 10.09 -8.79
C LEU A 41 7.17 9.46 -10.10
N ALA A 42 6.47 8.45 -10.62
CA ALA A 42 6.81 7.83 -11.89
C ALA A 42 6.68 8.79 -13.08
N LYS A 43 5.77 9.77 -13.03
CA LYS A 43 5.62 10.80 -14.10
C LYS A 43 6.76 11.80 -14.14
N GLU A 44 7.35 12.12 -12.99
CA GLU A 44 8.44 13.09 -12.87
C GLU A 44 9.82 12.48 -13.18
N GLY A 45 9.86 11.17 -13.45
CA GLY A 45 11.08 10.39 -13.56
C GLY A 45 11.48 9.81 -12.20
N PHE A 46 12.14 8.65 -12.25
CA PHE A 46 12.52 7.94 -11.03
C PHE A 46 13.44 8.79 -10.15
N LYS A 47 13.02 8.99 -8.90
CA LYS A 47 13.81 9.56 -7.80
C LYS A 47 13.60 8.70 -6.55
N PRO A 48 14.65 8.37 -5.79
CA PRO A 48 14.48 7.71 -4.51
C PRO A 48 13.54 8.50 -3.60
N ALA A 49 12.63 7.79 -2.93
CA ALA A 49 11.66 8.42 -2.04
C ALA A 49 11.32 7.54 -0.85
N LYS A 50 11.05 8.19 0.28
CA LYS A 50 10.49 7.59 1.49
C LYS A 50 9.26 8.39 1.87
N MET A 51 8.12 7.74 1.93
CA MET A 51 6.82 8.37 2.20
C MET A 51 6.17 7.63 3.36
N PHE A 52 5.39 8.34 4.17
CA PHE A 52 4.53 7.73 5.17
C PHE A 52 3.18 8.45 5.20
N SER A 53 2.16 7.76 5.66
CA SER A 53 0.83 8.31 5.89
C SER A 53 0.21 7.69 7.12
N ILE A 54 -0.57 8.48 7.86
CA ILE A 54 -1.42 8.04 8.96
C ILE A 54 -2.78 8.66 8.68
N ASP A 55 -3.77 7.84 8.41
CA ASP A 55 -5.06 8.35 7.98
C ASP A 55 -6.19 7.37 8.25
N ARG A 56 -7.41 7.89 8.28
CA ARG A 56 -8.62 7.11 8.52
C ARG A 56 -9.00 6.28 7.30
N VAL A 57 -9.39 5.03 7.55
CA VAL A 57 -9.89 4.08 6.55
C VAL A 57 -11.20 3.47 7.03
N PHE A 58 -12.01 2.98 6.09
CA PHE A 58 -13.35 2.46 6.33
C PHE A 58 -13.43 1.02 5.83
N ARG A 59 -13.94 0.11 6.67
CA ARG A 59 -14.16 -1.28 6.28
C ARG A 59 -15.57 -1.71 6.64
N ASN A 60 -16.23 -2.33 5.67
CA ASN A 60 -17.55 -2.91 5.86
C ASN A 60 -17.42 -4.33 6.43
N GLU A 61 -16.87 -4.42 7.64
CA GLU A 61 -16.73 -5.65 8.41
C GLU A 61 -17.84 -5.71 9.47
N THR A 62 -18.19 -6.91 9.93
CA THR A 62 -19.19 -7.07 11.00
C THR A 62 -18.67 -6.40 12.26
N LEU A 63 -19.40 -5.39 12.76
CA LEU A 63 -19.08 -4.71 14.01
C LEU A 63 -19.08 -5.73 15.15
N ASP A 64 -17.94 -5.91 15.80
CA ASP A 64 -17.82 -6.60 17.08
C ASP A 64 -17.03 -5.72 18.06
N ALA A 65 -16.83 -6.22 19.28
CA ALA A 65 -16.12 -5.46 20.33
C ALA A 65 -14.67 -5.07 19.97
N THR A 66 -14.09 -5.66 18.93
CA THR A 66 -12.71 -5.46 18.47
C THR A 66 -12.57 -4.83 17.08
N HIS A 67 -13.64 -4.84 16.27
CA HIS A 67 -13.64 -4.36 14.89
C HIS A 67 -14.53 -3.12 14.74
N LEU A 68 -13.88 -1.95 14.65
CA LEU A 68 -14.54 -0.69 14.31
C LEU A 68 -14.70 -0.59 12.79
N ALA A 69 -15.84 -0.05 12.34
CA ALA A 69 -16.09 0.23 10.92
C ALA A 69 -15.12 1.27 10.33
N GLU A 70 -14.47 2.06 11.17
CA GLU A 70 -13.39 2.97 10.80
C GLU A 70 -12.23 2.93 11.80
N PHE A 71 -11.00 3.07 11.31
CA PHE A 71 -9.81 3.16 12.15
C PHE A 71 -8.68 3.90 11.41
N HIS A 72 -7.62 4.25 12.14
CA HIS A 72 -6.45 4.90 11.55
C HIS A 72 -5.43 3.84 11.11
N GLN A 73 -5.08 3.84 9.83
CA GLN A 73 -4.05 2.98 9.28
C GLN A 73 -2.75 3.78 9.09
N VAL A 74 -1.64 3.22 9.55
CA VAL A 74 -0.27 3.74 9.34
C VAL A 74 0.35 2.96 8.19
N GLU A 75 0.94 3.65 7.22
CA GLU A 75 1.64 3.02 6.10
C GLU A 75 2.90 3.79 5.74
N GLY A 76 3.97 3.03 5.45
CA GLY A 76 5.24 3.54 4.96
C GLY A 76 5.63 2.90 3.64
N VAL A 77 6.17 3.68 2.71
CA VAL A 77 6.62 3.23 1.39
C VAL A 77 8.02 3.76 1.12
N VAL A 78 8.91 2.86 0.68
CA VAL A 78 10.26 3.19 0.22
C VAL A 78 10.37 2.80 -1.25
N ALA A 79 10.69 3.78 -2.10
CA ALA A 79 10.98 3.57 -3.52
C ALA A 79 12.47 3.81 -3.75
N GLU A 80 13.20 2.77 -4.11
CA GLU A 80 14.63 2.80 -4.40
C GLU A 80 14.98 1.68 -5.39
N ARG A 81 16.09 1.80 -6.13
CA ARG A 81 16.62 0.75 -6.99
C ARG A 81 17.23 -0.36 -6.13
N ASN A 82 17.10 -1.60 -6.60
CA ASN A 82 17.73 -2.77 -5.98
C ASN A 82 17.32 -2.98 -4.51
N LEU A 83 16.07 -2.65 -4.15
CA LEU A 83 15.51 -3.05 -2.86
C LEU A 83 15.38 -4.57 -2.76
N THR A 84 15.63 -5.10 -1.57
CA THR A 84 15.60 -6.53 -1.25
C THR A 84 14.81 -6.73 0.03
N LEU A 85 14.46 -7.97 0.34
CA LEU A 85 13.80 -8.31 1.60
C LEU A 85 14.62 -7.88 2.83
N ALA A 86 15.95 -7.96 2.74
CA ALA A 86 16.85 -7.53 3.81
C ALA A 86 16.68 -6.04 4.16
N HIS A 87 16.46 -5.18 3.15
CA HIS A 87 16.17 -3.77 3.38
C HIS A 87 14.84 -3.55 4.12
N VAL A 88 13.82 -4.35 3.80
CA VAL A 88 12.51 -4.32 4.48
C VAL A 88 12.63 -4.75 5.94
N MET A 89 13.34 -5.87 6.19
CA MET A 89 13.60 -6.36 7.54
C MET A 89 14.38 -5.34 8.39
N GLY A 90 15.42 -4.72 7.81
CA GLY A 90 16.20 -3.67 8.46
C GLY A 90 15.37 -2.41 8.78
N LEU A 91 14.46 -2.03 7.87
CA LEU A 91 13.53 -0.93 8.09
C LEU A 91 12.61 -1.20 9.28
N PHE A 92 11.95 -2.37 9.31
CA PHE A 92 11.06 -2.71 10.41
C PHE A 92 11.81 -2.83 11.74
N THR A 93 13.00 -3.43 11.74
CA THR A 93 13.87 -3.51 12.93
C THR A 93 14.14 -2.12 13.49
N THR A 94 14.56 -1.18 12.62
CA THR A 94 14.84 0.20 13.01
C THR A 94 13.58 0.93 13.50
N PHE A 95 12.45 0.73 12.84
CA PHE A 95 11.18 1.36 13.20
C PHE A 95 10.72 0.91 14.59
N PHE A 96 10.64 -0.40 14.82
CA PHE A 96 10.16 -0.92 16.10
C PHE A 96 11.12 -0.70 17.27
N GLN A 97 12.44 -0.69 17.02
CA GLN A 97 13.40 -0.26 18.06
C GLN A 97 13.09 1.15 18.59
N LYS A 98 12.58 2.05 17.73
CA LYS A 98 12.17 3.40 18.12
C LYS A 98 10.78 3.47 18.76
N CYS A 99 9.89 2.53 18.47
CA CYS A 99 8.53 2.47 19.02
C CYS A 99 8.43 1.71 20.36
N GLY A 100 9.50 1.02 20.77
CA GLY A 100 9.52 0.14 21.95
C GLY A 100 9.75 -1.31 21.54
N LYS A 101 10.62 -2.04 22.26
CA LYS A 101 11.11 -3.38 21.90
C LYS A 101 9.97 -4.34 21.50
N LEU A 102 9.77 -4.52 20.20
CA LEU A 102 8.88 -5.53 19.63
C LEU A 102 9.74 -6.64 19.04
N ARG A 103 9.41 -7.89 19.36
CA ARG A 103 10.02 -9.08 18.77
C ARG A 103 9.24 -9.44 17.51
N PHE A 104 9.94 -9.73 16.42
CA PHE A 104 9.31 -10.40 15.28
C PHE A 104 9.10 -11.86 15.66
N GLU A 105 7.94 -12.41 15.33
CA GLU A 105 7.84 -13.84 15.08
C GLU A 105 8.33 -14.06 13.65
N ASP A 106 9.28 -14.98 13.49
CA ASP A 106 9.87 -15.30 12.21
C ASP A 106 8.80 -15.90 11.28
N PHE A 107 8.58 -15.27 10.12
CA PHE A 107 7.71 -15.79 9.05
C PHE A 107 8.50 -16.71 8.09
N PHE A 108 9.32 -17.62 8.64
CA PHE A 108 10.04 -18.64 7.88
C PHE A 108 9.72 -20.04 8.41
#